data_AF-Q318M2-F1
#
_entry.id   AF-Q318M2-F1
#
_cell.length_a   1.000
_cell.length_b   1.000
_cell.length_c   1.000
_cell.angle_alpha   90.00
_cell.angle_beta   90.00
_cell.angle_gamma   90.00
#
_symmetry.space_group_name_H-M   'P 1'
#
loop_
_entity.id
_entity.type
_entity.pdbx_description
1 polymer ?
#
loop_
_entity_poly.entity_id
_entity_poly.type
_entity_poly.pdbx_seq_one_letter_code
_entity_poly.pdbx_strand_id
1 'polypeptide(L)'
;MLNFFAILLIIFIVFLLLIFKKRQFKNAINLKNLSSNKLINNNNKNISKKNSVSYKHEDTIYSEFDKKALRNKMFKLFQSHKEDKLKALKIAEKLADKSILPILRRGLKDTSPEIVEKSAYLIRNFK
;
A
#
# COMPACT_ATOMS: atom_id res chain seq x y z
N MET A 1 25.37 24.82 45.58
CA MET A 1 25.44 24.36 44.17
C MET A 1 24.17 23.60 43.76
N LEU A 2 22.98 24.22 43.88
CA LEU A 2 21.71 23.65 43.37
C LEU A 2 21.17 24.43 42.15
N ASN A 3 21.47 25.74 42.06
CA ASN A 3 20.91 26.58 41.00
C ASN A 3 21.39 26.23 39.60
N PHE A 4 22.66 25.84 39.42
CA PHE A 4 23.19 25.50 38.10
C PHE A 4 22.51 24.25 37.51
N PHE A 5 22.38 23.19 38.31
CA PHE A 5 21.70 21.97 37.88
C PHE A 5 20.21 22.20 37.62
N ALA A 6 19.54 23.04 38.41
CA ALA A 6 18.15 23.40 38.20
C ALA A 6 17.95 24.13 36.85
N ILE A 7 18.82 25.10 36.54
CA ILE A 7 18.78 25.84 35.26
C ILE A 7 19.02 24.89 34.08
N LEU A 8 19.97 23.97 34.21
CA LEU A 8 20.30 22.99 33.17
C LEU A 8 19.14 22.02 32.90
N LEU A 9 18.43 21.60 33.96
CA LEU A 9 17.22 20.76 33.86
C LEU A 9 16.08 21.48 33.14
N ILE A 10 15.84 22.75 33.44
CA ILE A 10 14.78 23.55 32.79
C ILE A 10 15.05 23.66 31.28
N ILE A 11 16.29 23.96 30.89
CA ILE A 11 16.70 24.04 29.48
C ILE A 11 16.50 22.69 28.77
N PHE A 12 16.87 21.59 29.44
CA PHE A 12 16.72 20.24 28.88
C PHE A 12 15.25 19.85 28.65
N ILE A 13 14.36 20.19 29.59
CA ILE A 13 12.91 19.94 29.46
C ILE A 13 12.32 20.74 28.29
N VAL A 14 12.69 22.01 28.13
CA VAL A 14 12.24 22.86 27.01
C VAL A 14 12.73 22.28 25.68
N PHE A 15 13.98 21.83 25.61
CA PHE A 15 14.54 21.20 24.41
C PHE A 15 13.78 19.92 24.03
N LEU A 16 13.52 19.02 24.98
CA LEU A 16 12.75 17.80 24.74
C LEU A 16 11.33 18.11 24.20
N LEU A 17 10.61 19.07 24.81
CA LEU A 17 9.29 19.48 24.33
C LEU A 17 9.31 19.96 22.87
N LEU A 18 10.37 20.67 22.47
CA LEU A 18 10.55 21.16 21.10
C LEU A 18 10.73 20.01 20.08
N ILE A 19 11.52 18.99 20.43
CA ILE A 19 11.72 17.78 19.61
C ILE A 19 10.42 16.97 19.50
N PHE A 20 9.74 16.73 20.63
CA PHE A 20 8.50 15.93 20.65
C PHE A 20 7.35 16.62 19.92
N LYS A 21 7.22 17.95 20.03
CA LYS A 21 6.21 18.74 19.29
C LYS A 21 6.36 18.57 17.78
N LYS A 22 7.58 18.53 17.24
CA LYS A 22 7.82 18.34 15.80
C LYS A 22 7.48 16.92 15.30
N ARG A 23 7.43 15.93 16.21
CA ARG A 23 7.16 14.52 15.87
C ARG A 23 5.67 14.17 15.90
N GLN A 24 4.86 14.78 16.77
CA GLN A 24 3.44 14.42 16.92
C GLN A 24 2.52 14.92 15.79
N PHE A 25 2.89 15.96 15.04
CA PHE A 25 2.04 16.47 13.94
C PHE A 25 2.06 15.64 12.64
N LYS A 26 2.89 14.60 12.55
CA LYS A 26 2.93 13.75 11.35
C LYS A 26 1.91 12.62 11.35
N ASN A 27 1.30 12.31 12.50
CA ASN A 27 0.45 11.13 12.66
C ASN A 27 -1.07 11.41 12.72
N ALA A 28 -1.50 12.67 12.55
CA ALA A 28 -2.92 13.05 12.65
C ALA A 28 -3.57 13.49 11.32
N ILE A 29 -2.89 13.35 10.17
CA ILE A 29 -3.42 13.79 8.86
C ILE A 29 -4.23 12.68 8.15
N ASN A 30 -4.47 11.53 8.81
CA ASN A 30 -5.16 10.38 8.20
C ASN A 30 -6.53 10.06 8.84
N LEU A 31 -7.26 11.07 9.31
CA LEU A 31 -8.64 10.85 9.77
C LEU A 31 -9.57 12.02 9.44
N LYS A 32 -9.65 12.38 8.16
CA LYS A 32 -10.75 13.21 7.65
C LYS A 32 -11.22 12.75 6.28
N ASN A 33 -11.71 11.52 6.21
CA ASN A 33 -12.65 11.11 5.17
C ASN A 33 -14.04 10.96 5.80
N LEU A 34 -14.52 12.05 6.41
CA LEU A 34 -15.96 12.28 6.52
C LEU A 34 -16.42 12.74 5.14
N SER A 35 -17.51 12.14 4.68
CA SER A 35 -18.12 12.32 3.37
C SER A 35 -18.17 13.79 2.95
N SER A 36 -17.65 14.06 1.76
CA SER A 36 -18.10 15.20 0.97
C SER A 36 -18.14 14.79 -0.49
N ASN A 37 -19.35 14.54 -0.98
CA ASN A 37 -19.68 14.70 -2.38
C ASN A 37 -19.40 16.16 -2.73
N LYS A 38 -18.16 16.47 -3.13
CA LYS A 38 -17.81 17.76 -3.71
C LYS A 38 -17.16 17.48 -5.05
N LEU A 39 -17.98 17.55 -6.09
CA LEU A 39 -17.56 17.84 -7.44
C LEU A 39 -16.59 19.03 -7.39
N ILE A 40 -15.30 18.75 -7.54
CA ILE A 40 -14.29 19.78 -7.86
C ILE A 40 -13.67 19.34 -9.16
N ASN A 41 -14.23 19.90 -10.22
CA ASN A 41 -13.67 19.98 -11.55
C ASN A 41 -12.30 20.66 -11.44
N ASN A 42 -11.21 19.89 -11.58
CA ASN A 42 -9.88 20.44 -11.78
C ASN A 42 -9.23 19.72 -12.96
N ASN A 43 -9.33 20.39 -14.11
CA ASN A 43 -8.76 20.07 -15.40
C ASN A 43 -7.22 20.17 -15.41
N ASN A 44 -6.53 19.42 -14.56
CA ASN A 44 -5.10 19.18 -14.75
C ASN A 44 -4.91 17.96 -15.65
N LYS A 45 -4.91 18.29 -16.94
CA LYS A 45 -4.66 17.48 -18.13
C LYS A 45 -3.26 16.86 -18.11
N ASN A 46 -3.01 15.93 -17.19
CA ASN A 46 -2.00 14.90 -17.36
C ASN A 46 -2.71 13.65 -17.88
N ILE A 47 -3.15 13.72 -19.15
CA ILE A 47 -3.53 12.54 -19.91
C ILE A 47 -2.23 11.79 -20.17
N SER A 48 -1.77 11.04 -19.17
CA SER A 48 -0.92 9.90 -19.46
C SER A 48 -1.72 9.08 -20.47
N LYS A 49 -1.21 8.95 -21.70
CA LYS A 49 -1.66 7.95 -22.67
C LYS A 49 -1.50 6.59 -21.98
N LYS A 50 -2.45 6.22 -21.13
CA LYS A 50 -2.60 4.85 -20.67
C LYS A 50 -3.11 4.15 -21.91
N ASN A 51 -2.20 3.48 -22.61
CA ASN A 51 -2.56 2.45 -23.56
C ASN A 51 -3.48 1.51 -22.80
N SER A 52 -4.79 1.69 -22.99
CA SER A 52 -5.81 0.77 -22.50
C SER A 52 -5.71 -0.45 -23.39
N VAL A 53 -4.65 -1.22 -23.19
CA VAL A 53 -4.60 -2.60 -23.64
C VAL A 53 -5.79 -3.25 -22.96
N SER A 54 -6.83 -3.49 -23.76
CA SER A 54 -8.03 -4.21 -23.37
C SER A 54 -7.61 -5.66 -23.27
N TYR A 55 -7.46 -6.12 -22.03
CA TYR A 55 -7.19 -7.52 -21.75
C TYR A 55 -8.52 -8.26 -21.75
N LYS A 56 -8.58 -9.35 -22.51
CA LYS A 56 -9.70 -10.29 -22.47
C LYS A 56 -9.60 -11.08 -21.18
N HIS A 57 -10.14 -10.55 -20.08
CA HIS A 57 -10.43 -11.38 -18.93
C HIS A 57 -11.91 -11.74 -18.98
N GLU A 58 -12.20 -13.02 -18.80
CA GLU A 58 -13.55 -13.51 -18.56
C GLU A 58 -14.18 -12.67 -17.45
N ASP A 59 -15.45 -12.33 -17.60
CA ASP A 59 -16.21 -11.54 -16.63
C ASP A 59 -16.13 -12.23 -15.26
N THR A 60 -15.20 -11.76 -14.42
CA THR A 60 -14.99 -12.33 -13.10
C THR A 60 -16.28 -12.15 -12.30
N ILE A 61 -16.77 -13.20 -11.64
CA ILE A 61 -18.00 -13.20 -10.79
C ILE A 61 -17.93 -12.17 -9.62
N TYR A 62 -16.77 -11.53 -9.43
CA TYR A 62 -16.50 -10.60 -8.34
C TYR A 62 -16.98 -9.19 -8.62
N SER A 63 -17.75 -8.63 -7.69
CA SER A 63 -18.04 -7.19 -7.67
C SER A 63 -16.75 -6.38 -7.45
N GLU A 64 -16.75 -5.11 -7.85
CA GLU A 64 -15.60 -4.21 -7.61
C GLU A 64 -15.23 -4.10 -6.12
N PHE A 65 -16.22 -4.24 -5.24
CA PHE A 65 -16.01 -4.28 -3.79
C PHE A 65 -15.25 -5.54 -3.36
N ASP A 66 -15.64 -6.71 -3.87
CA ASP A 66 -14.99 -7.98 -3.57
C ASP A 66 -13.56 -8.01 -4.11
N LYS A 67 -13.35 -7.52 -5.34
CA LYS A 67 -12.01 -7.37 -5.92
C LYS A 67 -11.13 -6.50 -5.02
N LYS A 68 -11.66 -5.40 -4.49
CA LYS A 68 -10.94 -4.51 -3.56
C LYS A 68 -10.61 -5.23 -2.24
N ALA A 69 -11.55 -5.96 -1.67
CA ALA A 69 -11.33 -6.74 -0.45
C ALA A 69 -10.24 -7.81 -0.65
N LEU A 70 -10.30 -8.55 -1.75
CA LEU A 70 -9.32 -9.57 -2.12
C LEU A 70 -7.93 -8.97 -2.37
N ARG A 71 -7.84 -7.84 -3.08
CA ARG A 71 -6.57 -7.09 -3.24
C ARG A 71 -5.95 -6.72 -1.91
N ASN A 72 -6.74 -6.19 -0.98
CA ASN A 72 -6.25 -5.80 0.34
C ASN A 72 -5.78 -7.02 1.15
N LYS A 73 -6.52 -8.13 1.07
CA LYS A 73 -6.13 -9.40 1.71
C LYS A 73 -4.83 -9.94 1.11
N MET A 74 -4.73 -9.97 -0.21
CA MET A 74 -3.53 -10.36 -0.94
C MET A 74 -2.32 -9.51 -0.54
N PHE A 75 -2.47 -8.18 -0.48
CA PHE A 75 -1.42 -7.25 -0.08
C PHE A 75 -0.91 -7.49 1.35
N LYS A 76 -1.80 -7.81 2.30
CA LYS A 76 -1.43 -8.15 3.67
C LYS A 76 -0.64 -9.47 3.72
N LEU A 77 -1.15 -10.50 3.06
CA LEU A 77 -0.50 -11.81 3.00
C LEU A 77 0.89 -11.74 2.34
N PHE A 78 1.06 -10.89 1.31
CA PHE A 78 2.32 -10.74 0.60
C PHE A 78 3.46 -10.13 1.44
N GLN A 79 3.14 -9.50 2.56
CA GLN A 79 4.12 -8.92 3.50
C GLN A 79 4.60 -9.92 4.56
N SER A 80 3.96 -11.07 4.66
CA SER A 80 4.24 -12.09 5.68
C SER A 80 5.28 -13.10 5.19
N HIS A 81 5.36 -14.26 5.84
CA HIS A 81 6.29 -15.35 5.50
C HIS A 81 5.87 -16.10 4.22
N LYS A 82 6.75 -17.01 3.78
CA LYS A 82 6.63 -17.75 2.51
C LYS A 82 5.23 -18.33 2.26
N GLU A 83 4.66 -19.00 3.26
CA GLU A 83 3.36 -19.67 3.13
C GLU A 83 2.21 -18.69 2.84
N ASP A 84 2.21 -17.53 3.49
CA ASP A 84 1.18 -16.52 3.28
C ASP A 84 1.33 -15.86 1.93
N LYS A 85 2.56 -15.63 1.47
CA LYS A 85 2.82 -15.20 0.10
C LYS A 85 2.28 -16.20 -0.92
N LEU A 86 2.45 -17.51 -0.69
CA LEU A 86 1.85 -18.54 -1.55
C LEU A 86 0.32 -18.51 -1.53
N LYS A 87 -0.31 -18.31 -0.37
CA LYS A 87 -1.77 -18.08 -0.28
C LYS A 87 -2.20 -16.84 -1.07
N ALA A 88 -1.41 -15.77 -1.01
CA ALA A 88 -1.66 -14.54 -1.77
C ALA A 88 -1.60 -14.79 -3.29
N LEU A 89 -0.67 -15.61 -3.75
CA LEU A 89 -0.57 -15.99 -5.18
C LEU A 89 -1.76 -16.84 -5.64
N LYS A 90 -2.30 -17.73 -4.80
CA LYS A 90 -3.55 -18.45 -5.10
C LYS A 90 -4.74 -17.50 -5.24
N ILE A 91 -4.81 -16.45 -4.41
CA ILE A 91 -5.84 -15.41 -4.55
C ILE A 91 -5.67 -14.68 -5.88
N ALA A 92 -4.42 -14.39 -6.27
CA ALA A 92 -4.13 -13.70 -7.51
C ALA A 92 -4.56 -14.49 -8.75
N GLU A 93 -4.29 -15.79 -8.74
CA GLU A 93 -4.73 -16.73 -9.78
C GLU A 93 -6.26 -16.74 -9.93
N LYS A 94 -6.99 -16.80 -8.81
CA LYS A 94 -8.46 -16.79 -8.82
C LYS A 94 -9.06 -15.44 -9.23
N LEU A 95 -8.45 -14.34 -8.79
CA LEU A 95 -8.95 -12.99 -9.03
C LEU A 95 -8.70 -12.54 -10.47
N ALA A 96 -7.60 -13.01 -11.06
CA ALA A 96 -7.22 -12.77 -12.44
C ALA A 96 -7.27 -11.31 -12.93
N ASP A 97 -7.03 -10.33 -12.04
CA ASP A 97 -7.28 -8.92 -12.31
C ASP A 97 -5.98 -8.11 -12.44
N LYS A 98 -5.87 -7.28 -13.49
CA LYS A 98 -4.70 -6.43 -13.77
C LYS A 98 -4.25 -5.55 -12.59
N SER A 99 -5.18 -5.14 -11.74
CA SER A 99 -4.90 -4.33 -10.55
C SER A 99 -3.97 -5.00 -9.54
N ILE A 100 -3.76 -6.32 -9.63
CA ILE A 100 -2.85 -7.08 -8.76
C ILE A 100 -1.41 -7.11 -9.27
N LEU A 101 -1.14 -6.69 -10.51
CA LEU A 101 0.20 -6.68 -11.11
C LEU A 101 1.27 -6.00 -10.24
N PRO A 102 1.00 -4.86 -9.57
CA PRO A 102 2.00 -4.24 -8.69
C PRO A 102 2.42 -5.15 -7.53
N ILE A 103 1.53 -6.00 -7.02
CA ILE A 103 1.84 -6.94 -5.94
C ILE A 103 2.66 -8.11 -6.50
N LEU A 104 2.26 -8.67 -7.66
CA LEU A 104 3.01 -9.75 -8.31
C LEU A 104 4.45 -9.33 -8.68
N ARG A 105 4.64 -8.07 -9.12
CA ARG A 105 5.98 -7.52 -9.38
C ARG A 105 6.86 -7.45 -8.15
N ARG A 106 6.28 -7.39 -6.93
CA ARG A 106 7.06 -7.53 -5.69
C ARG A 106 7.52 -8.97 -5.48
N GLY A 107 6.70 -9.95 -5.85
CA GLY A 107 7.06 -11.37 -5.81
C GLY A 107 8.25 -11.75 -6.69
N LEU A 108 8.50 -11.01 -7.78
CA LEU A 108 9.70 -11.19 -8.59
C LEU A 108 11.01 -10.82 -7.86
N LYS A 109 10.92 -10.05 -6.77
CA LYS A 109 12.06 -9.65 -5.94
C LYS A 109 12.16 -10.47 -4.66
N ASP A 110 11.38 -11.55 -4.56
CA ASP A 110 11.39 -12.42 -3.39
C ASP A 110 12.67 -13.26 -3.34
N THR A 111 13.09 -13.66 -2.14
CA THR A 111 14.23 -14.56 -1.97
C THR A 111 13.85 -16.01 -2.27
N SER A 112 12.57 -16.37 -2.18
CA SER A 112 12.11 -17.73 -2.46
C SER A 112 11.91 -17.95 -3.97
N PRO A 113 12.62 -18.90 -4.61
CA PRO A 113 12.50 -19.15 -6.04
C PRO A 113 11.07 -19.54 -6.44
N GLU A 114 10.38 -20.32 -5.60
CA GLU A 114 9.00 -20.74 -5.83
C GLU A 114 8.03 -19.54 -5.97
N ILE A 115 8.24 -18.48 -5.17
CA ILE A 115 7.40 -17.27 -5.21
C ILE A 115 7.70 -16.48 -6.49
N VAL A 116 8.98 -16.39 -6.86
CA VAL A 116 9.43 -15.71 -8.08
C VAL A 116 8.82 -16.38 -9.31
N GLU A 117 8.92 -17.70 -9.42
CA GLU A 117 8.39 -18.49 -10.54
C GLU A 117 6.89 -18.34 -10.68
N LYS A 118 6.13 -18.55 -9.60
CA LYS A 118 4.66 -18.40 -9.62
C LYS A 118 4.24 -16.96 -9.94
N SER A 119 4.95 -15.96 -9.42
CA SER A 119 4.67 -14.55 -9.73
C SER A 119 4.92 -14.25 -11.21
N ALA A 120 6.02 -14.74 -11.77
CA ALA A 120 6.35 -14.58 -13.18
C ALA A 120 5.33 -15.27 -14.09
N TYR A 121 4.94 -16.50 -13.76
CA TYR A 121 3.92 -17.27 -14.46
C TYR A 121 2.58 -16.50 -14.50
N LEU A 122 2.10 -16.03 -13.35
CA LEU A 122 0.86 -15.26 -13.28
C LEU A 122 0.94 -13.94 -14.08
N ILE A 123 2.05 -13.20 -13.99
CA ILE A 123 2.25 -11.98 -14.79
C ILE A 123 2.19 -12.27 -16.29
N ARG A 124 2.75 -13.39 -16.74
CA ARG A 124 2.72 -13.80 -18.15
C ARG A 124 1.29 -14.08 -18.62
N ASN A 125 0.46 -14.69 -17.78
CA ASN A 125 -0.93 -15.01 -18.12
C ASN A 125 -1.86 -13.78 -18.04
N PHE A 126 -1.42 -12.68 -17.42
CA PHE A 126 -2.14 -11.40 -17.41
C PHE A 126 -1.80 -10.47 -18.59
N LYS A 127 -0.94 -10.89 -19.51
CA LYS A 127 -0.60 -10.14 -20.74
C LYS A 127 -1.56 -10.48 -21.87
#